data_AF-A0AAV5IWD8-F1
#
_entry.id   AF-A0AAV5IWD8-F1
#
_cell.length_a   1.000
_cell.length_b   1.000
_cell.length_c   1.000
_cell.angle_alpha   90.00
_cell.angle_beta   90.00
_cell.angle_gamma   90.00
#
_symmetry.space_group_name_H-M   'P 1'
#
loop_
_entity.id
_entity.type
_entity.pdbx_description
1 polymer ?
#
loop_
_entity_poly.entity_id
_entity_poly.type
_entity_poly.pdbx_seq_one_letter_code
_entity_poly.pdbx_strand_id
1 'polypeptide(L)' 'MTQEMIDFCAAHKVYPKIEVIPIEYINEALERLIKRDVKYRFVIDIENSLK' A
#
# COMPACT_ATOMS: atom_id res chain seq x y z
N MET A 1 3.75 12.16 7.46
CA MET A 1 2.35 12.67 7.52
C MET A 1 2.19 13.27 8.91
N THR A 2 1.54 14.42 9.06
CA THR A 2 1.32 15.00 10.39
C THR A 2 0.25 14.20 11.13
N GLN A 3 0.32 14.17 12.46
CA GLN A 3 -0.71 13.51 13.27
C GLN A 3 -2.10 14.09 12.96
N GLU A 4 -2.19 15.42 12.83
CA GLU A 4 -3.41 16.13 12.42
C GLU A 4 -4.02 15.60 11.11
N MET A 5 -3.19 15.36 10.09
CA MET A 5 -3.67 14.85 8.80
C MET A 5 -4.16 13.41 8.90
N ILE A 6 -3.49 12.57 9.71
CA ILE A 6 -3.92 11.19 9.96
C ILE A 6 -5.26 11.16 10.69
N ASP A 7 -5.39 11.97 11.74
CA ASP A 7 -6.60 12.06 12.56
C ASP A 7 -7.79 12.57 11.73
N PHE A 8 -7.55 13.58 10.88
CA PHE A 8 -8.54 14.06 9.91
C PHE A 8 -8.97 12.95 8.94
N CYS A 9 -8.02 12.26 8.30
CA CYS A 9 -8.34 11.18 7.38
C CYS A 9 -9.13 10.05 8.06
N ALA A 10 -8.77 9.69 9.29
CA ALA A 10 -9.48 8.67 10.08
C ALA A 10 -10.92 9.12 10.42
N ALA A 11 -11.09 10.36 10.90
CA ALA A 11 -12.40 10.92 11.24
C ALA A 11 -13.34 11.00 10.03
N HIS A 12 -12.80 11.31 8.86
CA HIS A 12 -13.55 11.43 7.61
C HIS A 12 -13.61 10.13 6.79
N LYS A 13 -13.11 9.00 7.33
CA LYS A 13 -13.06 7.69 6.66
C LYS A 13 -12.38 7.75 5.29
N VAL A 14 -11.36 8.59 5.16
CA VAL A 14 -10.54 8.74 3.95
C VAL A 14 -9.42 7.72 3.99
N TYR A 15 -9.62 6.59 3.30
CA TYR A 15 -8.63 5.53 3.20
C TYR A 15 -8.12 5.40 1.76
N PRO A 16 -6.81 5.17 1.56
CA PRO A 16 -6.31 4.84 0.24
C PRO A 16 -6.86 3.48 -0.18
N LYS A 17 -7.16 3.33 -1.47
CA LYS A 17 -7.32 2.01 -2.06
C LYS A 17 -5.93 1.38 -2.18
N ILE A 18 -5.79 0.16 -1.70
CA ILE A 18 -4.50 -0.53 -1.65
C ILE A 18 -4.64 -1.95 -2.19
N GLU A 19 -3.54 -2.46 -2.74
CA GLU A 19 -3.32 -3.86 -3.05
C GLU A 19 -2.24 -4.37 -2.08
N VAL A 20 -2.61 -5.32 -1.22
CA VAL A 20 -1.68 -5.90 -0.25
C VAL A 20 -0.93 -7.03 -0.92
N ILE A 21 0.40 -6.99 -0.86
CA ILE A 21 1.30 -7.97 -1.47
C ILE A 21 2.27 -8.54 -0.44
N PRO A 22 2.69 -9.81 -0.58
CA PRO A 22 3.77 -10.37 0.24
C PRO A 22 5.15 -9.90 -0.26
N ILE A 23 6.19 -10.03 0.54
CA ILE A 23 7.53 -9.51 0.22
C ILE A 23 8.17 -10.21 -0.99
N GLU A 24 7.86 -11.49 -1.20
CA GLU A 24 8.36 -12.28 -2.33
C GLU A 24 7.87 -11.73 -3.67
N TYR A 25 6.73 -11.04 -3.67
CA TYR A 25 6.10 -10.47 -4.85
C TYR A 25 6.67 -9.09 -5.24
N ILE A 26 7.66 -8.55 -4.51
CA ILE A 26 8.13 -7.18 -4.69
C ILE A 26 8.67 -6.88 -6.09
N ASN A 27 9.36 -7.82 -6.71
CA ASN A 27 9.94 -7.65 -8.04
C ASN A 27 8.84 -7.51 -9.11
N GLU A 28 7.82 -8.36 -9.05
CA GLU A 28 6.68 -8.30 -9.97
C GLU A 28 5.83 -7.04 -9.75
N ALA A 29 5.61 -6.65 -8.48
CA ALA A 29 4.92 -5.41 -8.15
C ALA A 29 5.65 -4.16 -8.68
N LEU A 30 6.98 -4.16 -8.64
CA LEU A 30 7.80 -3.07 -9.19
C LEU A 30 7.66 -2.98 -10.72
N GLU A 31 7.68 -4.11 -11.42
CA GLU A 31 7.42 -4.11 -12.87
C GLU A 31 6.04 -3.59 -13.22
N ARG A 32 5.00 -4.00 -12.49
CA ARG A 32 3.62 -3.52 -12.68
C ARG A 32 3.51 -2.02 -12.43
N LEU A 33 4.17 -1.51 -11.38
CA LEU A 33 4.24 -0.08 -11.10
C LEU A 33 4.86 0.70 -12.27
N ILE A 34 5.98 0.23 -12.83
CA ILE A 34 6.66 0.85 -13.97
C ILE A 34 5.76 0.84 -15.22
N LYS A 35 5.07 -0.28 -15.47
CA LYS A 35 4.10 -0.45 -16.57
C LYS A 35 2.80 0.35 -16.38
N ARG A 36 2.65 1.06 -15.24
CA ARG A 36 1.41 1.73 -14.81
C ARG A 36 0.22 0.77 -14.68
N ASP A 37 0.50 -0.51 -14.52
CA ASP A 37 -0.46 -1.58 -14.26
C ASP A 37 -0.81 -1.66 -12.76
N VAL A 38 -1.02 -0.48 -12.18
CA VAL A 38 -1.48 -0.31 -10.81
C VAL A 38 -2.47 0.84 -10.78
N LYS A 39 -3.66 0.60 -10.22
CA LYS A 39 -4.70 1.64 -10.12
C LYS A 39 -4.47 2.58 -8.94
N TYR A 40 -3.83 2.10 -7.87
CA TYR A 40 -3.65 2.84 -6.62
C TYR A 40 -2.27 2.59 -5.98
N ARG A 41 -2.19 1.92 -4.84
CA ARG A 41 -0.93 1.70 -4.11
C ARG A 41 -0.73 0.25 -3.74
N PHE A 42 0.51 -0.24 -3.88
CA PHE A 42 0.92 -1.48 -3.25
C PHE A 42 1.28 -1.23 -1.78
N VAL A 43 0.86 -2.12 -0.90
CA VAL A 43 1.26 -2.17 0.51
C VAL A 43 1.87 -3.53 0.77
N ILE A 44 3.09 -3.56 1.28
CA ILE A 44 3.78 -4.81 1.61
C ILE A 44 3.40 -5.20 3.04
N ASP A 45 2.87 -6.41 3.20
CA ASP A 45 2.57 -6.96 4.52
C ASP A 45 3.81 -7.66 5.09
N ILE A 46 4.55 -6.97 5.95
CA ILE A 46 5.78 -7.50 6.55
C ILE A 46 5.48 -8.58 7.59
N GLU A 47 4.38 -8.47 8.33
CA GLU A 47 4.04 -9.39 9.42
C GLU A 47 3.72 -10.79 8.91
N ASN A 48 3.00 -10.88 7.79
CA ASN A 48 2.62 -12.15 7.20
C ASN A 48 3.66 -12.72 6.22
N SER A 49 4.65 -11.91 5.80
CA SER A 49 5.71 -12.36 4.88
C SER A 49 6.94 -12.97 5.58
N LEU A 50 7.08 -12.82 6.90
CA LEU A 50 8.26 -13.29 7.66
C LEU A 50 7.99 -14.55 8.50
N LYS A 51 6.98 -15.35 8.15
CA LYS A 51 6.60 -16.58 8.85
C LYS A 51 7.18 -17.83 8.20
#